data_AF-A0A3L7QF78-F1
#
_entry.id   AF-A0A3L7QF78-F1
#
_cell.length_a   1.000
_cell.length_b   1.000
_cell.length_c   1.000
_cell.angle_alpha   90.00
_cell.angle_beta   90.00
_cell.angle_gamma   90.00
#
_symmetry.space_group_name_H-M   'P 1'
#
loop_
_entity.id
_entity.type
_entity.pdbx_description
1 polymer ?
#
loop_
_entity_poly.entity_id
_entity_poly.type
_entity_poly.pdbx_seq_one_letter_code
_entity_poly.pdbx_strand_id
1 'polypeptide(L)'
;MNKGRLETFCDGVIAIIITIMVLEMKAPQDAGLDALCPVWPAFASYVLSFIYVGIYWNNHHHLFQTVHRVSGPALWASLHWLFWLSLIPFVTRWMGATQFATWPVAIYGVVMLMCGAAWDLTRRVLLCSHNADSDLARAMMGHAKESASLALYAIAIGLAFVNVWLACALYGLVAAIWIIPDRRIERAINTPVSRPPLRSNLNDSEGK
;
A
#
# COMPACT_ATOMS: atom_id res chain seq x y z
N MET A 1 22.47 -5.68 2.71
CA MET A 1 21.87 -7.01 2.42
C MET A 1 21.42 -7.06 0.96
N ASN A 2 21.29 -8.24 0.33
CA ASN A 2 20.75 -8.32 -1.04
C ASN A 2 19.27 -7.88 -1.02
N LYS A 3 18.96 -6.82 -1.78
CA LYS A 3 17.61 -6.25 -1.96
C LYS A 3 16.55 -7.32 -2.23
N GLY A 4 16.84 -8.24 -3.14
CA GLY A 4 15.88 -9.26 -3.58
C GLY A 4 15.39 -10.15 -2.44
N ARG A 5 16.22 -10.41 -1.42
CA ARG A 5 15.79 -11.22 -0.27
C ARG A 5 14.74 -10.53 0.58
N LEU A 6 14.87 -9.22 0.80
CA LEU A 6 13.88 -8.46 1.59
C LEU A 6 12.58 -8.32 0.80
N GLU A 7 12.68 -8.01 -0.48
CA GLU A 7 11.53 -7.89 -1.39
C GLU A 7 10.71 -9.18 -1.42
N THR A 8 11.35 -10.32 -1.70
CA THR A 8 10.67 -11.63 -1.72
C THR A 8 10.08 -12.00 -0.36
N PHE A 9 10.72 -11.61 0.75
CA PHE A 9 10.17 -11.84 2.08
C PHE A 9 8.89 -11.03 2.30
N CYS A 10 8.91 -9.73 1.98
CA CYS A 10 7.74 -8.86 2.08
C CYS A 10 6.59 -9.35 1.19
N ASP A 11 6.88 -9.72 -0.06
CA ASP A 11 5.88 -10.29 -0.98
C ASP A 11 5.27 -11.58 -0.45
N GLY A 12 6.09 -12.47 0.12
CA GLY A 12 5.62 -13.70 0.74
C GLY A 12 4.66 -13.45 1.91
N VAL A 13 4.99 -12.50 2.79
CA VAL A 13 4.12 -12.13 3.92
C VAL A 13 2.82 -11.50 3.43
N ILE A 14 2.87 -10.60 2.44
CA ILE A 14 1.67 -9.98 1.85
C ILE A 14 0.77 -11.03 1.21
N ALA A 15 1.34 -11.99 0.47
CA ALA A 15 0.58 -13.09 -0.14
C ALA A 15 -0.14 -13.93 0.93
N ILE A 16 0.52 -14.23 2.06
CA ILE A 16 -0.10 -14.93 3.20
C ILE A 16 -1.23 -14.10 3.82
N ILE A 17 -1.07 -12.78 3.95
CA ILE A 17 -2.12 -11.90 4.47
C ILE A 17 -3.36 -11.95 3.56
N ILE A 18 -3.17 -11.86 2.25
CA ILE A 18 -4.26 -11.94 1.26
C ILE A 18 -5.01 -13.28 1.37
N THR A 19 -4.29 -14.40 1.50
CA THR A 19 -4.92 -15.72 1.61
C THR A 19 -5.65 -15.90 2.94
N ILE A 20 -5.08 -15.45 4.06
CA ILE A 20 -5.77 -15.50 5.36
C ILE A 20 -7.07 -14.68 5.31
N MET A 21 -7.06 -13.49 4.70
CA MET A 21 -8.27 -12.65 4.62
C MET A 21 -9.46 -13.35 3.97
N VAL A 22 -9.25 -14.09 2.88
CA VAL A 22 -10.35 -14.81 2.21
C VAL A 22 -10.78 -16.05 3.00
N LEU A 23 -9.86 -16.74 3.67
CA LEU A 23 -10.15 -17.91 4.50
C LEU A 23 -10.99 -17.58 5.74
N GLU A 24 -10.88 -16.35 6.25
CA GLU A 24 -11.66 -15.88 7.40
C GLU A 24 -13.13 -15.57 7.05
N MET A 25 -13.47 -15.48 5.75
CA MET A 25 -14.83 -15.27 5.26
C MET A 25 -15.56 -16.61 5.11
N LYS A 26 -16.60 -16.81 5.93
CA LYS A 26 -17.36 -18.06 5.95
C LYS A 26 -18.50 -18.05 4.95
N ALA A 27 -18.60 -19.11 4.15
CA ALA A 27 -19.77 -19.34 3.31
C ALA A 27 -21.02 -19.60 4.17
N PRO A 28 -22.21 -19.12 3.76
CA PRO A 28 -23.46 -19.49 4.40
C PRO A 28 -23.74 -20.98 4.23
N GLN A 29 -24.47 -21.58 5.17
CA GLN A 29 -24.82 -23.01 5.12
C GLN A 29 -26.02 -23.28 4.19
N ASP A 30 -26.88 -22.28 4.01
CA ASP A 30 -28.07 -22.38 3.18
C ASP A 30 -27.75 -22.15 1.69
N ALA A 31 -28.47 -22.86 0.82
CA ALA A 31 -28.25 -22.82 -0.63
C ALA A 31 -28.92 -21.62 -1.34
N GLY A 32 -29.76 -20.87 -0.64
CA GLY A 32 -30.52 -19.74 -1.18
C GLY A 32 -29.67 -18.47 -1.33
N LEU A 33 -29.98 -17.64 -2.33
CA LEU A 33 -29.29 -16.36 -2.53
C LEU A 33 -29.54 -15.36 -1.38
N ASP A 34 -30.66 -15.51 -0.69
CA ASP A 34 -31.03 -14.78 0.52
C ASP A 34 -30.05 -15.02 1.68
N ALA A 35 -29.38 -16.18 1.70
CA ALA A 35 -28.35 -16.50 2.68
C ALA A 35 -27.08 -15.64 2.56
N LEU A 36 -26.91 -14.93 1.43
CA LEU A 36 -25.81 -13.98 1.23
C LEU A 36 -26.06 -12.64 1.92
N CYS A 37 -27.33 -12.29 2.21
CA CYS A 37 -27.68 -11.06 2.87
C CYS A 37 -26.93 -10.89 4.21
N PRO A 38 -26.97 -11.82 5.18
CA PRO A 38 -26.22 -11.64 6.43
C PRO A 38 -24.69 -11.59 6.27
N VAL A 39 -24.14 -12.08 5.14
CA VAL A 39 -22.69 -12.16 4.87
C VAL A 39 -22.14 -10.88 4.23
N TRP A 40 -23.01 -9.99 3.73
CA TRP A 40 -22.60 -8.77 3.03
C TRP A 40 -21.56 -7.92 3.81
N PRO A 41 -21.62 -7.76 5.15
CA PRO A 41 -20.64 -6.97 5.91
C PRO A 41 -19.25 -7.58 5.93
N ALA A 42 -19.19 -8.92 6.04
CA ALA A 42 -17.93 -9.66 5.98
C ALA A 42 -17.30 -9.52 4.59
N PHE A 43 -18.11 -9.66 3.53
CA PHE A 43 -17.66 -9.46 2.16
C PHE A 43 -17.19 -8.03 1.89
N ALA A 44 -17.96 -7.01 2.31
CA ALA A 44 -17.59 -5.61 2.15
C ALA A 44 -16.30 -5.25 2.90
N SER A 45 -16.14 -5.73 4.13
CA SER A 45 -14.91 -5.57 4.91
C SER A 45 -13.73 -6.25 4.22
N TYR A 46 -13.92 -7.48 3.71
CA TYR A 46 -12.93 -8.21 2.95
C TYR A 46 -12.47 -7.44 1.70
N VAL A 47 -13.41 -6.97 0.87
CA VAL A 47 -13.09 -6.23 -0.36
C VAL A 47 -12.30 -4.97 -0.05
N LEU A 48 -12.73 -4.19 0.95
CA LEU A 48 -12.03 -2.97 1.35
C LEU A 48 -10.59 -3.27 1.81
N SER A 49 -10.40 -4.29 2.65
CA SER A 49 -9.07 -4.70 3.12
C SER A 49 -8.19 -5.28 2.03
N PHE A 50 -8.77 -6.05 1.11
CA PHE A 50 -8.05 -6.57 -0.06
C PHE A 50 -7.50 -5.43 -0.91
N ILE A 51 -8.32 -4.41 -1.18
CA ILE A 51 -7.90 -3.20 -1.89
C ILE A 51 -6.73 -2.53 -1.15
N TYR A 52 -6.82 -2.36 0.17
CA TYR A 52 -5.74 -1.77 0.95
C TYR A 52 -4.43 -2.55 0.87
N VAL A 53 -4.48 -3.87 1.07
CA VAL A 53 -3.29 -4.72 0.98
C VAL A 53 -2.71 -4.69 -0.44
N GLY A 54 -3.56 -4.68 -1.47
CA GLY A 54 -3.14 -4.53 -2.87
C GLY A 54 -2.47 -3.18 -3.16
N ILE A 55 -2.99 -2.07 -2.63
CA ILE A 55 -2.38 -0.74 -2.72
C ILE A 55 -0.99 -0.77 -2.08
N TYR A 56 -0.88 -1.32 -0.87
CA TYR A 56 0.38 -1.44 -0.15
C TYR A 56 1.40 -2.29 -0.91
N TRP A 57 0.98 -3.41 -1.47
CA TRP A 57 1.82 -4.25 -2.32
C TRP A 57 2.29 -3.52 -3.57
N ASN A 58 1.39 -2.84 -4.29
CA ASN A 58 1.73 -2.10 -5.50
C ASN A 58 2.76 -0.99 -5.22
N ASN A 59 2.52 -0.22 -4.15
CA ASN A 59 3.44 0.84 -3.72
C ASN A 59 4.79 0.27 -3.27
N HIS A 60 4.79 -0.86 -2.56
CA HIS A 60 6.01 -1.56 -2.16
C HIS A 60 6.81 -2.05 -3.36
N HIS A 61 6.16 -2.71 -4.32
CA HIS A 61 6.81 -3.22 -5.52
C HIS A 61 7.47 -2.08 -6.32
N HIS A 62 6.75 -0.99 -6.55
CA HIS A 62 7.30 0.20 -7.22
C HIS A 62 8.45 0.86 -6.45
N LEU A 63 8.34 0.94 -5.11
CA LEU A 63 9.43 1.49 -4.29
C LEU A 63 10.67 0.60 -4.41
N PHE A 64 10.53 -0.71 -4.30
CA PHE A 64 11.67 -1.61 -4.39
C PHE A 64 12.32 -1.57 -5.77
N GLN A 65 11.61 -1.35 -6.87
CA GLN A 65 12.23 -1.12 -8.19
C GLN A 65 13.29 0.02 -8.19
N THR A 66 13.14 1.04 -7.32
CA THR A 66 14.10 2.15 -7.20
C THR A 66 15.32 1.86 -6.32
N VAL A 67 15.26 0.83 -5.47
CA VAL A 67 16.29 0.56 -4.45
C VAL A 67 17.35 -0.39 -5.01
N HIS A 68 18.63 -0.08 -4.83
CA HIS A 68 19.75 -0.97 -5.19
C HIS A 68 20.40 -1.65 -3.98
N ARG A 69 20.34 -1.03 -2.79
CA ARG A 69 20.92 -1.54 -1.54
C ARG A 69 19.96 -1.39 -0.38
N VAL A 70 19.89 -2.41 0.47
CA VAL A 70 19.10 -2.40 1.71
C VAL A 70 20.03 -2.27 2.91
N SER A 71 19.79 -1.24 3.72
CA SER A 71 20.47 -0.95 4.99
C SER A 71 19.79 -1.67 6.17
N GLY A 72 20.45 -1.75 7.33
CA GLY A 72 19.86 -2.32 8.56
C GLY A 72 18.58 -1.61 9.01
N PRO A 73 18.53 -0.27 9.04
CA PRO A 73 17.31 0.48 9.37
C PRO A 73 16.15 0.21 8.42
N ALA A 74 16.43 0.03 7.12
CA ALA A 74 15.42 -0.30 6.12
C ALA A 74 14.72 -1.64 6.42
N LEU A 75 15.48 -2.62 6.92
CA LEU A 75 14.94 -3.92 7.31
C LEU A 75 14.00 -3.80 8.51
N TRP A 76 14.40 -3.07 9.56
CA TRP A 76 13.56 -2.85 10.73
C TRP A 76 12.29 -2.05 10.42
N ALA A 77 12.39 -1.03 9.57
CA ALA A 77 11.23 -0.27 9.12
C ALA A 77 10.24 -1.18 8.35
N SER A 78 10.77 -2.02 7.45
CA SER A 78 9.95 -2.98 6.69
C SER A 78 9.27 -4.00 7.60
N LEU A 79 9.96 -4.52 8.62
CA LEU A 79 9.36 -5.42 9.61
C LEU A 79 8.26 -4.74 10.44
N HIS A 80 8.48 -3.48 10.83
CA HIS A 80 7.47 -2.70 11.55
C HIS A 80 6.21 -2.48 10.70
N TRP A 81 6.36 -2.22 9.41
CA TRP A 81 5.25 -2.13 8.48
C TRP A 81 4.52 -3.46 8.30
N LEU A 82 5.26 -4.56 8.10
CA LEU A 82 4.68 -5.90 8.00
C LEU A 82 3.94 -6.33 9.27
N PHE A 83 4.40 -5.90 10.44
CA PHE A 83 3.69 -6.13 11.71
C PHE A 83 2.27 -5.56 11.64
N TRP A 84 2.11 -4.30 11.25
CA TRP A 84 0.78 -3.69 11.15
C TRP A 84 -0.08 -4.31 10.06
N LEU A 85 0.52 -4.63 8.89
CA LEU A 85 -0.19 -5.34 7.83
C LEU A 85 -0.71 -6.71 8.30
N SER A 86 0.06 -7.43 9.13
CA SER A 86 -0.36 -8.74 9.62
C SER A 86 -1.57 -8.71 10.56
N LEU A 87 -1.94 -7.54 11.09
CA LEU A 87 -3.15 -7.35 11.90
C LEU A 87 -4.40 -7.11 11.05
N ILE A 88 -4.26 -6.81 9.75
CA ILE A 88 -5.39 -6.51 8.85
C ILE A 88 -6.43 -7.64 8.82
N PRO A 89 -6.07 -8.93 8.68
CA PRO A 89 -7.06 -10.00 8.64
C PRO A 89 -7.93 -10.05 9.90
N PHE A 90 -7.31 -9.86 11.07
CA PHE A 90 -8.00 -9.85 12.35
C PHE A 90 -9.04 -8.71 12.42
N VAL A 91 -8.62 -7.46 12.17
CA VAL A 91 -9.56 -6.31 12.24
C VAL A 91 -10.63 -6.36 11.16
N THR A 92 -10.32 -6.91 9.99
CA THR A 92 -11.27 -7.12 8.89
C THR A 92 -12.38 -8.08 9.29
N ARG A 93 -11.99 -9.24 9.83
CA ARG A 93 -12.96 -10.22 10.34
C ARG A 93 -13.79 -9.64 11.47
N TRP A 94 -13.14 -8.96 12.41
CA TRP A 94 -13.84 -8.41 13.58
C TRP A 94 -14.89 -7.36 13.17
N MET A 95 -14.54 -6.47 12.24
CA MET A 95 -15.46 -5.47 11.68
C MET A 95 -16.64 -6.10 10.94
N GLY A 96 -16.39 -7.10 10.10
CA GLY A 96 -17.44 -7.81 9.37
C GLY A 96 -18.37 -8.64 10.26
N ALA A 97 -17.80 -9.38 11.22
CA ALA A 97 -18.56 -10.25 12.11
C ALA A 97 -19.47 -9.48 13.09
N THR A 98 -19.12 -8.25 13.40
CA THR A 98 -19.88 -7.37 14.32
C THR A 98 -20.79 -6.38 13.60
N GLN A 99 -20.98 -6.55 12.27
CA GLN A 99 -21.86 -5.69 11.47
C GLN A 99 -21.49 -4.20 11.60
N PHE A 100 -20.19 -3.88 11.53
CA PHE A 100 -19.65 -2.53 11.65
C PHE A 100 -19.94 -1.82 12.99
N ALA A 101 -19.89 -2.56 14.10
CA ALA A 101 -19.94 -1.94 15.43
C ALA A 101 -18.78 -0.93 15.64
N THR A 102 -19.01 0.07 16.48
CA THR A 102 -18.13 1.23 16.66
C THR A 102 -16.67 0.87 16.97
N TRP A 103 -16.42 0.01 17.96
CA TRP A 103 -15.06 -0.37 18.35
C TRP A 103 -14.29 -1.10 17.24
N PRO A 104 -14.84 -2.14 16.59
CA PRO A 104 -14.23 -2.77 15.43
C PRO A 104 -13.86 -1.79 14.31
N VAL A 105 -14.76 -0.86 13.97
CA VAL A 105 -14.53 0.16 12.92
C VAL A 105 -13.44 1.16 13.32
N ALA A 106 -13.41 1.57 14.59
CA ALA A 106 -12.37 2.46 15.12
C ALA A 106 -11.00 1.77 15.13
N ILE A 107 -10.92 0.53 15.63
CA ILE A 107 -9.66 -0.23 15.67
C ILE A 107 -9.17 -0.60 14.26
N TYR A 108 -10.09 -0.89 13.33
CA TYR A 108 -9.75 -1.01 11.92
C TYR A 108 -9.03 0.24 11.41
N GLY A 109 -9.58 1.42 11.69
CA GLY A 109 -8.96 2.70 11.35
C GLY A 109 -7.59 2.91 12.00
N VAL A 110 -7.43 2.53 13.26
CA VAL A 110 -6.13 2.61 13.96
C VAL A 110 -5.09 1.74 13.24
N VAL A 111 -5.44 0.51 12.87
CA VAL A 111 -4.52 -0.36 12.12
C VAL A 111 -4.18 0.25 10.76
N MET A 112 -5.16 0.81 10.02
CA MET A 112 -4.91 1.48 8.75
C MET A 112 -3.99 2.71 8.89
N LEU A 113 -4.23 3.53 9.91
CA LEU A 113 -3.40 4.70 10.24
C LEU A 113 -1.96 4.29 10.54
N MET A 114 -1.79 3.24 11.35
CA MET A 114 -0.46 2.75 11.70
C MET A 114 0.24 2.06 10.52
N CYS A 115 -0.49 1.35 9.67
CA CYS A 115 0.05 0.84 8.40
C CYS A 115 0.58 1.99 7.53
N GLY A 116 -0.19 3.08 7.41
CA GLY A 116 0.18 4.26 6.63
C GLY A 116 1.41 4.96 7.21
N ALA A 117 1.48 5.12 8.53
CA ALA A 117 2.60 5.75 9.21
C ALA A 117 3.88 4.90 9.10
N ALA A 118 3.77 3.58 9.28
CA ALA A 118 4.87 2.64 9.12
C ALA A 118 5.36 2.57 7.66
N TRP A 119 4.44 2.68 6.70
CA TRP A 119 4.79 2.79 5.28
C TRP A 119 5.55 4.07 4.99
N ASP A 120 5.09 5.23 5.47
CA ASP A 120 5.79 6.52 5.28
C ASP A 120 7.21 6.48 5.88
N LEU A 121 7.36 5.88 7.07
CA LEU A 121 8.68 5.65 7.67
C LEU A 121 9.56 4.74 6.80
N THR A 122 9.04 3.61 6.33
CA THR A 122 9.78 2.66 5.48
C THR A 122 10.24 3.33 4.19
N ARG A 123 9.34 4.06 3.54
CA ARG A 123 9.64 4.85 2.35
C ARG A 123 10.74 5.87 2.61
N ARG A 124 10.66 6.67 3.68
CA ARG A 124 11.69 7.66 4.03
C ARG A 124 13.05 7.02 4.26
N VAL A 125 13.10 5.94 5.03
CA VAL A 125 14.36 5.24 5.32
C VAL A 125 14.99 4.65 4.06
N LEU A 126 14.18 4.07 3.16
CA LEU A 126 14.66 3.57 1.87
C LEU A 126 15.18 4.71 0.99
N LEU A 127 14.41 5.78 0.83
CA LEU A 127 14.77 6.92 -0.03
C LEU A 127 16.00 7.66 0.49
N CYS A 128 16.12 7.93 1.79
CA CYS A 128 17.30 8.59 2.37
C CYS A 128 18.58 7.74 2.25
N SER A 129 18.45 6.42 2.10
CA SER A 129 19.61 5.53 1.93
C SER A 129 20.17 5.49 0.51
N HIS A 130 19.48 6.11 -0.47
CA HIS A 130 19.93 6.22 -1.86
C HIS A 130 20.10 7.70 -2.23
N ASN A 131 21.24 8.04 -2.84
CA ASN A 131 21.41 9.35 -3.47
C ASN A 131 20.32 9.52 -4.53
N ALA A 132 19.63 10.66 -4.48
CA ALA A 132 18.40 10.99 -5.21
C ALA A 132 18.59 11.22 -6.73
N ASP A 133 19.31 10.31 -7.41
CA ASP A 133 19.66 10.41 -8.83
C ASP A 133 18.58 9.85 -9.78
N SER A 134 17.53 9.20 -9.27
CA SER A 134 16.41 8.76 -10.11
C SER A 134 15.25 9.76 -10.05
N ASP A 135 14.76 10.19 -11.22
CA ASP A 135 13.54 11.01 -11.33
C ASP A 135 12.34 10.33 -10.66
N LEU A 136 12.36 9.00 -10.59
CA LEU A 136 11.38 8.19 -9.86
C LEU A 136 11.44 8.41 -8.33
N ALA A 137 12.63 8.49 -7.72
CA ALA A 137 12.75 8.83 -6.29
C ALA A 137 12.24 10.25 -5.99
N ARG A 138 12.42 11.20 -6.92
CA ARG A 138 11.95 12.59 -6.77
C ARG A 138 10.44 12.74 -6.96
N ALA A 139 9.85 12.03 -7.90
CA ALA A 139 8.39 11.86 -7.98
C ALA A 139 7.84 11.16 -6.71
N MET A 140 8.63 10.18 -6.25
CA MET A 140 8.59 9.45 -4.99
C MET A 140 8.60 10.28 -3.71
N MET A 141 8.85 11.60 -3.73
CA MET A 141 9.02 12.48 -2.55
C MET A 141 7.80 13.34 -2.20
N GLY A 142 6.70 13.26 -2.95
CA GLY A 142 5.46 13.93 -2.56
C GLY A 142 4.96 13.44 -1.18
N HIS A 143 4.55 14.34 -0.29
CA HIS A 143 4.01 13.98 1.04
C HIS A 143 2.52 14.31 1.19
N ALA A 144 1.94 15.02 0.22
CA ALA A 144 0.57 15.54 0.35
C ALA A 144 -0.47 14.42 0.42
N LYS A 145 -0.33 13.35 -0.38
CA LYS A 145 -1.27 12.23 -0.41
C LYS A 145 -1.19 11.40 0.88
N GLU A 146 0.02 11.13 1.36
CA GLU A 146 0.29 10.37 2.58
C GLU A 146 -0.23 11.12 3.81
N SER A 147 0.12 12.40 3.95
CA SER A 147 -0.34 13.21 5.08
C SER A 147 -1.86 13.40 5.06
N ALA A 148 -2.47 13.61 3.88
CA ALA A 148 -3.92 13.67 3.76
C ALA A 148 -4.59 12.36 4.16
N SER A 149 -4.02 11.21 3.78
CA SER A 149 -4.57 9.89 4.12
C SER A 149 -4.50 9.62 5.63
N LEU A 150 -3.37 9.95 6.27
CA LEU A 150 -3.23 9.82 7.72
C LEU A 150 -4.22 10.70 8.49
N ALA A 151 -4.40 11.94 8.04
CA ALA A 151 -5.39 12.85 8.61
C ALA A 151 -6.82 12.30 8.42
N LEU A 152 -7.15 11.79 7.24
CA LEU A 152 -8.46 11.19 6.97
C LEU A 152 -8.72 9.95 7.83
N TYR A 153 -7.72 9.09 8.07
CA TYR A 153 -7.87 7.97 8.99
C TYR A 153 -8.12 8.45 10.43
N ALA A 154 -7.36 9.45 10.91
CA ALA A 154 -7.55 10.00 12.25
C ALA A 154 -8.96 10.60 12.43
N ILE A 155 -9.44 11.33 11.43
CA ILE A 155 -10.80 11.88 11.40
C ILE A 155 -11.85 10.76 11.37
N ALA A 156 -11.64 9.73 10.55
CA ALA A 156 -12.55 8.60 10.44
C ALA A 156 -12.65 7.80 11.76
N ILE A 157 -11.54 7.61 12.49
CA ILE A 157 -11.55 6.98 13.82
C ILE A 157 -12.43 7.78 14.78
N GLY A 158 -12.29 9.12 14.82
CA GLY A 158 -13.14 9.98 15.65
C GLY A 158 -14.62 9.93 15.23
N LEU A 159 -14.88 9.93 13.92
CA LEU A 159 -16.23 9.85 13.37
C LEU A 159 -16.89 8.48 13.61
N ALA A 160 -16.14 7.40 13.82
CA ALA A 160 -16.71 6.09 14.11
C ALA A 160 -17.59 6.11 15.37
N PHE A 161 -17.29 6.99 16.33
CA PHE A 161 -18.08 7.19 17.56
C PHE A 161 -19.35 8.03 17.35
N VAL A 162 -19.44 8.76 16.24
CA VAL A 162 -20.62 9.56 15.87
C VAL A 162 -21.50 8.78 14.90
N ASN A 163 -20.90 8.26 13.83
CA ASN A 163 -21.57 7.49 12.80
C ASN A 163 -20.55 6.58 12.07
N VAL A 164 -20.69 5.27 12.26
CA VAL A 164 -19.81 4.25 11.65
C VAL A 164 -19.82 4.26 10.13
N TRP A 165 -20.93 4.66 9.49
CA TRP A 165 -21.03 4.71 8.03
C TRP A 165 -20.22 5.87 7.45
N LEU A 166 -20.14 7.00 8.16
CA LEU A 166 -19.25 8.11 7.77
C LEU A 166 -17.78 7.68 7.87
N ALA A 167 -17.40 6.95 8.91
CA ALA A 167 -16.06 6.39 9.03
C ALA A 167 -15.74 5.41 7.89
N CYS A 168 -16.66 4.48 7.59
CA CYS A 168 -16.51 3.54 6.48
C CYS A 168 -16.43 4.25 5.12
N ALA A 169 -17.23 5.30 4.91
CA ALA A 169 -17.16 6.12 3.69
C ALA A 169 -15.81 6.82 3.54
N LEU A 170 -15.24 7.33 4.64
CA LEU A 170 -13.90 7.91 4.63
C LEU A 170 -12.82 6.86 4.35
N TYR A 171 -12.91 5.66 4.93
CA TYR A 171 -12.01 4.57 4.57
C TYR A 171 -12.15 4.18 3.09
N GLY A 172 -13.36 4.12 2.55
CA GLY A 172 -13.56 3.91 1.11
C GLY A 172 -12.95 5.02 0.25
N LEU A 173 -13.09 6.28 0.68
CA LEU A 173 -12.52 7.44 0.00
C LEU A 173 -10.99 7.39 -0.03
N VAL A 174 -10.34 7.06 1.10
CA VAL A 174 -8.88 6.91 1.14
C VAL A 174 -8.43 5.80 0.18
N ALA A 175 -9.11 4.65 0.17
CA ALA A 175 -8.81 3.59 -0.79
C ALA A 175 -8.94 4.07 -2.25
N ALA A 176 -10.01 4.82 -2.57
CA ALA A 176 -10.22 5.38 -3.92
C ALA A 176 -9.13 6.39 -4.33
N ILE A 177 -8.68 7.25 -3.40
CA ILE A 177 -7.59 8.21 -3.63
C ILE A 177 -6.30 7.48 -4.04
N TRP A 178 -6.04 6.31 -3.44
CA TRP A 178 -4.83 5.52 -3.69
C TRP A 178 -4.93 4.57 -4.88
N ILE A 179 -6.13 4.11 -5.26
CA ILE A 179 -6.34 3.33 -6.48
C ILE A 179 -5.93 4.13 -7.71
N ILE A 180 -6.17 5.44 -7.72
CA ILE A 180 -5.80 6.32 -8.85
C ILE A 180 -4.28 6.50 -8.84
N PRO A 181 -3.54 5.88 -9.79
CA PRO A 181 -2.08 5.92 -9.80
C PRO A 181 -1.61 7.37 -9.87
N ASP A 182 -0.54 7.69 -9.16
CA ASP A 182 0.05 9.01 -9.28
C ASP A 182 0.62 9.18 -10.70
N ARG A 183 -0.04 10.03 -11.51
CA ARG A 183 0.39 10.36 -12.88
C ARG A 183 1.85 10.80 -12.96
N ARG A 184 2.46 11.23 -11.85
CA ARG A 184 3.89 11.56 -11.77
C ARG A 184 4.79 10.32 -11.87
N ILE A 185 4.39 9.22 -11.25
CA ILE A 185 5.11 7.94 -11.26
C ILE A 185 5.00 7.29 -12.66
N GLU A 186 3.81 7.29 -13.25
CA GLU A 186 3.61 6.79 -14.62
C GLU A 186 4.43 7.57 -15.65
N ARG A 187 4.54 8.90 -15.51
CA ARG A 187 5.39 9.71 -16.39
C ARG A 187 6.87 9.37 -16.23
N ALA A 188 7.36 9.21 -15.00
CA ALA A 188 8.75 8.88 -14.74
C ALA A 188 9.13 7.50 -15.33
N ILE A 189 8.25 6.50 -15.23
CA ILE A 189 8.46 5.15 -15.79
C ILE A 189 8.46 5.18 -17.33
N ASN A 190 7.62 6.01 -17.95
CA ASN A 190 7.47 6.08 -19.41
C ASN A 190 8.43 7.05 -20.11
N THR A 191 9.28 7.78 -19.39
CA THR A 191 10.29 8.63 -20.04
C THR A 191 11.36 7.73 -20.65
N PRO A 192 11.50 7.66 -21.99
CA PRO A 192 12.55 6.85 -22.60
C PRO A 192 13.89 7.45 -22.20
N VAL A 193 14.79 6.63 -21.67
CA VAL A 193 16.19 7.00 -21.46
C VAL A 193 16.72 7.45 -22.81
N SER A 194 16.89 8.76 -22.99
CA SER A 194 17.52 9.34 -24.18
C SER A 194 18.91 8.74 -24.30
N ARG A 195 19.07 7.72 -25.16
CA ARG A 195 20.38 7.18 -25.50
C ARG A 195 21.21 8.35 -26.01
N PRO A 196 22.41 8.61 -25.46
CA PRO A 196 23.28 9.64 -26.01
C PRO A 196 23.51 9.31 -27.50
N PRO A 197 23.53 10.32 -28.40
CA PRO A 197 23.71 10.06 -29.81
C PRO A 197 25.01 9.30 -30.00
N LEU A 198 24.93 8.16 -30.69
CA LEU A 198 26.09 7.44 -31.19
C LEU A 198 26.93 8.46 -31.96
N ARG A 199 28.07 8.87 -31.38
CA ARG A 199 29.09 9.62 -32.12
C ARG A 199 29.57 8.70 -33.23
N SER A 200 28.97 8.85 -34.41
CA SER A 200 29.54 8.34 -35.65
C SER A 200 30.86 9.10 -35.82
N ASN A 201 31.97 8.44 -35.48
CA ASN A 201 33.30 8.89 -35.87
C ASN A 201 33.40 8.76 -37.40
N LEU A 202 32.81 9.72 -38.11
CA LEU A 202 33.19 10.09 -39.46
C LEU A 202 34.41 11.00 -39.31
N ASN A 203 35.57 10.37 -39.07
CA ASN A 203 36.87 10.96 -39.38
C ASN A 203 37.35 10.29 -40.67
N ASP A 204 36.59 10.53 -41.74
CA ASP A 204 37.13 10.53 -43.10
C ASP A 204 36.97 11.97 -43.61
N SER A 205 38.03 12.47 -44.23
CA SER A 205 38.16 13.80 -44.88
C SER A 205 38.66 14.98 -44.05
N GLU A 206 39.90 14.93 -43.54
CA GLU A 206 40.80 16.10 -43.63
C GLU A 206 42.27 15.67 -43.78
N GLY A 207 42.77 15.75 -45.03
CA GLY A 207 44.10 16.28 -45.35
C GLY A 207 45.35 15.45 -45.03
N LYS A 208 45.82 14.65 -45.99
CA LYS A 208 47.08 14.85 -46.75
C LYS A 208 47.40 13.67 -47.66
#